data_AF-A0A2P1P9J3-F1
#
_entry.id   AF-A0A2P1P9J3-F1
#
_cell.length_a   1.000
_cell.length_b   1.000
_cell.length_c   1.000
_cell.angle_alpha   90.00
_cell.angle_beta   90.00
_cell.angle_gamma   90.00
#
_symmetry.space_group_name_H-M   'P 1'
#
loop_
_entity.id
_entity.type
_entity.pdbx_description
1 polymer ?
#
loop_
_entity_poly.entity_id
_entity_poly.type
_entity_poly.pdbx_seq_one_letter_code
_entity_poly.pdbx_strand_id
1 'polypeptide(L)'
;MGAKTYQNATKLEYVIRKDIDRLVKFNKGELGKYQIEPHHIQSKVLEIAVPDLGSFSQQMTLNKRVNYGKSVGIDVKIIVYKD
;
A
#
# COMPACT_ATOMS: atom_id res chain seq x y z
N MET A 1 -7.22 16.29 6.90
CA MET A 1 -7.50 15.43 5.72
C MET A 1 -7.22 16.18 4.40
N GLY A 2 -5.97 16.22 3.95
CA GLY A 2 -5.51 17.10 2.84
C GLY A 2 -5.43 16.50 1.43
N ALA A 3 -5.94 15.29 1.18
CA ALA A 3 -5.93 14.71 -0.17
C ALA A 3 -7.35 14.30 -0.60
N LYS A 4 -7.88 14.99 -1.63
CA LYS A 4 -9.23 14.79 -2.19
C LYS A 4 -9.55 13.33 -2.57
N THR A 5 -8.54 12.50 -2.78
CA THR A 5 -8.64 11.08 -3.15
C THR A 5 -9.09 10.17 -2.00
N TYR A 6 -8.87 10.58 -0.74
CA TYR A 6 -9.08 9.76 0.46
C TYR A 6 -10.42 10.01 1.16
N GLN A 7 -11.19 11.01 0.70
CA GLN A 7 -12.52 11.32 1.25
C GLN A 7 -13.57 10.23 0.98
N ASN A 8 -13.33 9.33 0.02
CA ASN A 8 -14.22 8.23 -0.31
C ASN A 8 -13.54 6.88 -0.05
N ALA A 9 -14.07 6.11 0.91
CA ALA A 9 -13.53 4.81 1.33
C ALA A 9 -13.37 3.82 0.17
N THR A 10 -14.22 3.88 -0.85
CA THR A 10 -14.15 3.00 -2.04
C THR A 10 -12.96 3.36 -2.94
N LYS A 11 -12.64 4.66 -3.08
CA LYS A 11 -11.45 5.09 -3.84
C LYS A 11 -10.17 4.70 -3.11
N LEU A 12 -10.14 4.87 -1.79
CA LEU A 12 -9.04 4.43 -0.95
C LEU A 12 -8.79 2.93 -1.11
N GLU A 13 -9.85 2.13 -1.02
CA GLU A 13 -9.77 0.68 -1.19
C GLU A 13 -9.19 0.29 -2.55
N TYR A 14 -9.68 0.92 -3.62
CA TYR A 14 -9.24 0.64 -4.98
C TYR A 14 -7.76 0.97 -5.19
N VAL A 15 -7.30 2.14 -4.70
CA VAL A 15 -5.90 2.57 -4.84
C VAL A 15 -4.97 1.60 -4.11
N ILE A 16 -5.25 1.31 -2.84
CA ILE A 16 -4.40 0.39 -2.05
C ILE A 16 -4.35 -0.99 -2.69
N ARG A 17 -5.50 -1.52 -3.13
CA ARG A 17 -5.53 -2.82 -3.82
C ARG A 17 -4.67 -2.81 -5.08
N LYS A 18 -4.79 -1.77 -5.91
CA LYS A 18 -4.02 -1.64 -7.14
C LYS A 18 -2.52 -1.61 -6.88
N ASP A 19 -2.09 -0.95 -5.81
CA ASP A 19 -0.67 -0.88 -5.45
C ASP A 19 -0.15 -2.20 -4.87
N ILE A 20 -0.95 -2.91 -4.07
CA ILE A 20 -0.64 -4.29 -3.66
C ILE A 20 -0.49 -5.18 -4.89
N ASP A 21 -1.44 -5.15 -5.83
CA ASP A 21 -1.41 -5.98 -7.03
C ASP A 21 -0.18 -5.69 -7.91
N ARG A 22 0.26 -4.43 -7.98
CA ARG A 22 1.50 -4.05 -8.66
C ARG A 22 2.72 -4.63 -7.96
N LEU A 23 2.80 -4.54 -6.63
CA LEU A 23 3.91 -5.11 -5.87
C LEU A 23 3.97 -6.63 -6.01
N VAL A 24 2.83 -7.32 -5.95
CA VAL A 24 2.75 -8.77 -6.18
C VAL A 24 3.37 -9.12 -7.54
N LYS A 25 3.01 -8.40 -8.59
CA LYS A 25 3.48 -8.63 -9.96
C LYS A 25 4.91 -8.16 -10.23
N PHE A 26 5.46 -7.28 -9.40
CA PHE A 26 6.83 -6.80 -9.57
C PHE A 26 7.82 -7.94 -9.32
N ASN A 27 8.56 -8.33 -10.36
CA ASN A 27 9.55 -9.40 -10.26
C ASN A 27 10.97 -8.88 -10.49
N LYS A 28 11.12 -7.95 -11.44
CA LYS A 28 12.36 -7.30 -11.79
C LYS A 28 12.07 -5.92 -12.37
N GLY A 29 13.07 -5.06 -12.38
CA GLY A 29 12.96 -3.73 -12.97
C GLY A 29 14.33 -3.16 -13.30
N GLU A 30 14.36 -2.26 -14.28
CA GLU A 30 15.55 -1.54 -14.69
C GLU A 30 15.26 -0.05 -14.68
N LEU A 31 16.15 0.73 -14.08
CA LEU A 31 16.09 2.19 -14.06
C LEU A 31 17.49 2.76 -14.32
N GLY A 32 17.73 3.17 -15.56
CA GLY A 32 19.06 3.60 -16.00
C GLY A 32 20.07 2.47 -15.86
N LYS A 33 21.11 2.67 -15.06
CA LYS A 33 22.15 1.65 -14.79
C LYS A 33 21.81 0.68 -13.66
N TYR A 34 20.65 0.85 -13.01
CA TYR A 34 20.26 0.03 -11.87
C TYR A 34 19.28 -1.05 -12.30
N GLN A 35 19.65 -2.30 -12.04
CA GLN A 35 18.83 -3.47 -12.32
C GLN A 35 18.50 -4.17 -11.00
N ILE A 36 17.21 -4.40 -10.77
CA ILE A 36 16.73 -5.19 -9.64
C ILE A 36 16.24 -6.52 -10.21
N GLU A 37 16.90 -7.60 -9.81
CA GLU A 37 16.52 -8.96 -10.13
C GLU A 37 15.73 -9.60 -8.97
N PRO A 38 14.96 -10.66 -9.21
CA PRO A 38 14.11 -11.27 -8.18
C PRO A 38 14.89 -11.72 -6.94
N HIS A 39 16.11 -12.22 -7.13
CA HIS A 39 16.97 -12.69 -6.03
C HIS A 39 17.51 -11.55 -5.16
N HIS A 40 17.44 -10.29 -5.60
CA HIS A 40 17.75 -9.13 -4.78
C HIS A 40 16.58 -8.76 -3.84
N ILE A 41 15.36 -9.25 -4.10
CA ILE A 41 14.14 -8.87 -3.38
C ILE A 41 13.91 -9.85 -2.23
N GLN A 42 14.22 -9.43 -1.00
CA GLN A 42 13.97 -10.24 0.20
C GLN A 42 12.52 -10.16 0.68
N SER A 43 11.91 -8.99 0.55
CA SER A 43 10.54 -8.73 0.96
C SER A 43 9.95 -7.58 0.15
N LYS A 44 8.61 -7.49 0.15
CA LYS A 44 7.87 -6.41 -0.50
C LYS A 44 6.95 -5.77 0.52
N VAL A 45 7.07 -4.45 0.66
CA VAL A 45 6.36 -3.68 1.67
C VAL A 45 5.63 -2.51 0.98
N LEU A 46 4.37 -2.28 1.35
CA LEU A 46 3.61 -1.09 0.99
C LEU A 46 3.44 -0.22 2.24
N GLU A 47 4.09 0.93 2.26
CA GLU A 47 3.96 1.92 3.33
C GLU A 47 2.96 3.00 2.91
N ILE A 48 1.95 3.22 3.74
CA ILE A 48 0.85 4.16 3.48
C ILE A 48 0.87 5.21 4.59
N ALA A 49 1.27 6.43 4.24
CA ALA A 49 1.25 7.57 5.16
C ALA A 49 -0.12 8.24 5.13
N VAL A 50 -0.75 8.42 6.31
CA VAL A 50 -2.03 9.10 6.48
C VAL A 50 -1.96 10.15 7.60
N PRO A 51 -2.63 11.32 7.47
CA PRO A 51 -2.62 12.36 8.50
C PRO A 51 -3.46 12.01 9.74
N ASP A 52 -4.42 11.10 9.56
CA ASP A 52 -5.24 10.54 10.61
C ASP A 52 -5.78 9.19 10.11
N LEU A 53 -6.30 8.36 11.02
CA LEU A 53 -6.93 7.07 10.66
C LEU A 53 -8.31 7.24 10.02
N GLY A 54 -8.86 8.45 10.01
CA GLY A 54 -10.19 8.78 9.54
C GLY A 54 -11.32 8.14 10.33
N SER A 55 -12.46 8.06 9.68
CA SER A 55 -13.68 7.41 10.19
C SER A 55 -13.49 5.91 10.41
N PHE A 56 -14.36 5.30 11.23
CA PHE A 56 -14.38 3.86 11.46
C PHE A 56 -14.46 3.03 10.16
N SER A 57 -15.24 3.50 9.17
CA SER A 57 -15.33 2.83 7.87
C SER A 57 -13.99 2.81 7.12
N GLN A 58 -13.25 3.93 7.14
CA GLN A 58 -11.91 4.00 6.55
C GLN A 58 -10.93 3.07 7.28
N GLN A 59 -10.97 3.02 8.61
CA GLN A 59 -10.16 2.09 9.40
C GLN A 59 -10.45 0.63 9.06
N MET A 60 -11.73 0.26 8.91
CA MET A 60 -12.12 -1.09 8.51
C MET A 60 -11.60 -1.44 7.10
N THR A 61 -11.67 -0.49 6.16
CA THR A 61 -11.10 -0.65 4.82
C THR A 61 -9.58 -0.84 4.88
N LEU A 62 -8.87 -0.04 5.65
CA LEU A 62 -7.41 -0.18 5.84
C LEU A 62 -7.07 -1.55 6.41
N ASN A 63 -7.75 -2.00 7.47
CA ASN A 63 -7.54 -3.31 8.07
C ASN A 63 -7.80 -4.46 7.08
N LYS A 64 -8.88 -4.38 6.29
CA LYS A 64 -9.13 -5.37 5.23
C LYS A 64 -7.99 -5.44 4.23
N ARG A 65 -7.40 -4.30 3.85
CA ARG A 65 -6.29 -4.26 2.90
C ARG A 65 -4.98 -4.74 3.51
N VAL A 66 -4.73 -4.48 4.79
CA VAL A 66 -3.58 -5.06 5.52
C VAL A 66 -3.66 -6.58 5.52
N ASN A 67 -4.83 -7.14 5.81
CA ASN A 67 -5.02 -8.59 5.78
C ASN A 67 -4.87 -9.16 4.36
N TYR A 68 -5.41 -8.46 3.36
CA TYR A 68 -5.23 -8.86 1.96
C TYR A 68 -3.75 -8.87 1.55
N GLY A 69 -2.99 -7.82 1.85
CA GLY A 69 -1.56 -7.75 1.57
C GLY A 69 -0.81 -8.94 2.16
N LYS A 70 -1.02 -9.24 3.45
CA LYS A 70 -0.42 -10.40 4.12
C LYS A 70 -0.74 -11.71 3.41
N SER A 71 -1.98 -11.89 2.97
CA SER A 71 -2.40 -13.11 2.25
C SER A 71 -1.70 -13.31 0.89
N VAL A 72 -1.14 -12.25 0.31
CA VAL A 72 -0.41 -12.28 -0.97
C VAL A 72 1.09 -11.99 -0.82
N GLY A 73 1.62 -12.08 0.41
CA GLY A 73 3.05 -11.90 0.69
C GLY A 73 3.56 -10.46 0.63
N ILE A 74 2.66 -9.48 0.74
CA ILE A 74 2.98 -8.05 0.82
C ILE A 74 2.75 -7.56 2.24
N ASP A 75 3.77 -7.02 2.89
CA ASP A 75 3.58 -6.35 4.18
C ASP A 75 3.00 -4.95 3.97
N VAL A 76 1.87 -4.63 4.60
CA VAL A 76 1.21 -3.33 4.44
C VAL A 76 1.28 -2.60 5.77
N LYS A 77 1.97 -1.46 5.78
CA LYS A 77 2.19 -0.64 6.97
C LYS A 77 1.45 0.68 6.85
N ILE A 78 0.60 0.98 7.83
CA ILE A 78 -0.07 2.28 7.92
C ILE A 78 0.71 3.15 8.88
N ILE A 79 1.22 4.27 8.39
CA ILE A 79 1.99 5.25 9.17
C ILE A 79 1.11 6.47 9.37
N VAL A 80 0.74 6.76 10.61
CA VAL A 80 -0.04 7.95 10.95
C VAL A 80 0.92 9.05 11.34
N TYR A 81 0.95 10.16 10.60
CA TYR A 81 1.68 11.36 10.99
C TYR A 81 0.68 12.39 11.51
N LYS A 82 1.05 13.10 12.58
CA LYS A 82 0.31 14.28 13.01
C LYS A 82 0.88 15.48 12.27
N ASP A 83 0.04 16.15 11.48
CA ASP A 83 0.29 17.53 11.06
C ASP A 83 0.19 18.47 12.28
#